data_AF-A0A832WB36-F1
#
_entry.id   AF-A0A832WB36-F1
#
_cell.length_a   1.000
_cell.length_b   1.000
_cell.length_c   1.000
_cell.angle_alpha   90.00
_cell.angle_beta   90.00
_cell.angle_gamma   90.00
#
_symmetry.space_group_name_H-M   'P 1'
#
loop_
_entity.id
_entity.type
_entity.pdbx_description
1 polymer ?
#
loop_
_entity_poly.entity_id
_entity_poly.type
_entity_poly.pdbx_seq_one_letter_code
_entity_poly.pdbx_strand_id
1 'polypeptide(L)'
;MEISVGHTPDSDDAFMFYGMFTGKVPSPEFTVNHVIEDIEKLNLKATNPELDVTAVSVHACAYIPGYTILRSGGSFGINYGPIVTAKKQMTIEELKKCKIAIPGKMTSAFLLLQLMIGKFDYVEMNFSDIPKAVESGEVDVGLVIHETQLSYEQEGNVKILDVGEWWDKTTNGLPVPLGINVMKTELGMETIVKFDKYLQSSIEFGINNFDDALEYAMQYSRGKERGLIEKFVKMYVNQVTVNMGDPGEQAIRKLFEMAKEKGLVPDFEISIATK
;
A
#
# COMPACT_ATOMS: atom_id res chain seq x y z
N MET A 1 2.87 -27.01 3.82
CA MET A 1 3.06 -26.13 4.99
C MET A 1 1.87 -25.20 5.04
N GLU A 2 1.15 -25.16 6.16
CA GLU A 2 0.08 -24.18 6.36
C GLU A 2 0.68 -22.80 6.56
N ILE A 3 0.22 -21.80 5.81
CA ILE A 3 0.69 -20.42 5.85
C ILE A 3 -0.52 -19.52 6.08
N SER A 4 -0.47 -18.69 7.13
CA SER A 4 -1.43 -17.62 7.35
C SER A 4 -1.07 -16.38 6.52
N VAL A 5 -2.00 -15.86 5.72
CA VAL A 5 -1.77 -14.71 4.83
C VAL A 5 -2.76 -13.58 5.16
N GLY A 6 -2.26 -12.49 5.75
CA GLY A 6 -3.01 -11.25 5.95
C GLY A 6 -3.04 -10.41 4.69
N HIS A 7 -4.22 -9.99 4.25
CA HIS A 7 -4.37 -9.04 3.13
C HIS A 7 -5.55 -8.09 3.39
N THR A 8 -5.58 -6.98 2.66
CA THR A 8 -6.65 -5.99 2.81
C THR A 8 -7.90 -6.40 2.04
N PRO A 9 -9.09 -5.91 2.45
CA PRO A 9 -10.31 -6.04 1.67
C PRO A 9 -10.34 -4.99 0.52
N ASP A 10 -9.23 -4.85 -0.21
CA ASP A 10 -9.09 -3.96 -1.37
C ASP A 10 -9.07 -4.74 -2.67
N SER A 11 -9.54 -4.10 -3.75
CA SER A 11 -9.63 -4.75 -5.06
C SER A 11 -8.27 -5.12 -5.66
N ASP A 12 -7.19 -4.36 -5.38
CA ASP A 12 -5.85 -4.69 -5.85
C ASP A 12 -5.27 -5.91 -5.10
N ASP A 13 -5.39 -5.96 -3.78
CA ASP A 13 -5.02 -7.14 -2.99
C ASP A 13 -5.82 -8.39 -3.42
N ALA A 14 -7.15 -8.26 -3.52
CA ALA A 14 -8.00 -9.36 -3.99
C ALA A 14 -7.61 -9.85 -5.39
N PHE A 15 -7.22 -8.94 -6.29
CA PHE A 15 -6.73 -9.29 -7.62
C PHE A 15 -5.38 -10.02 -7.55
N MET A 16 -4.42 -9.54 -6.75
CA MET A 16 -3.09 -10.16 -6.60
C MET A 16 -3.19 -11.61 -6.09
N PHE A 17 -4.04 -11.84 -5.11
CA PHE A 17 -4.20 -13.14 -4.47
C PHE A 17 -5.25 -14.05 -5.12
N TYR A 18 -5.95 -13.59 -6.17
CA TYR A 18 -7.01 -14.35 -6.83
C TYR A 18 -6.61 -15.78 -7.22
N GLY A 19 -5.45 -15.94 -7.87
CA GLY A 19 -4.94 -17.25 -8.30
C GLY A 19 -4.70 -18.19 -7.11
N MET A 20 -4.08 -17.67 -6.06
CA MET A 20 -3.77 -18.36 -4.82
C MET A 20 -5.04 -18.77 -4.04
N PHE A 21 -5.93 -17.82 -3.74
CA PHE A 21 -7.10 -18.06 -2.87
C PHE A 21 -8.21 -18.85 -3.55
N THR A 22 -8.30 -18.82 -4.88
CA THR A 22 -9.28 -19.64 -5.61
C THR A 22 -8.74 -21.02 -6.00
N GLY A 23 -7.49 -21.35 -5.65
CA GLY A 23 -6.84 -22.62 -5.98
C GLY A 23 -6.50 -22.79 -7.47
N LYS A 24 -6.66 -21.73 -8.28
CA LYS A 24 -6.31 -21.75 -9.71
C LYS A 24 -4.81 -21.80 -9.94
N VAL A 25 -4.04 -21.29 -8.98
CA VAL A 25 -2.59 -21.47 -8.89
C VAL A 25 -2.33 -22.32 -7.64
N PRO A 26 -2.23 -23.66 -7.78
CA PRO A 26 -1.94 -24.54 -6.65
C PRO A 26 -0.45 -24.47 -6.27
N SER A 27 -0.15 -24.75 -5.01
CA SER A 27 1.21 -24.99 -4.54
C SER A 27 1.32 -26.40 -3.95
N PRO A 28 2.35 -27.19 -4.32
CA PRO A 28 2.63 -28.46 -3.65
C PRO A 28 3.25 -28.26 -2.25
N GLU A 29 3.78 -27.07 -1.95
CA GLU A 29 4.51 -26.77 -0.72
C GLU A 29 3.67 -26.00 0.30
N PHE A 30 2.69 -25.21 -0.15
CA PHE A 30 1.92 -24.29 0.69
C PHE A 30 0.43 -24.53 0.61
N THR A 31 -0.21 -24.49 1.78
CA THR A 31 -1.67 -24.40 1.94
C THR A 31 -1.94 -23.09 2.64
N VAL A 32 -2.80 -22.26 2.04
CA VAL A 32 -2.95 -20.85 2.45
C VAL A 32 -4.26 -20.65 3.20
N ASN A 33 -4.17 -20.11 4.41
CA ASN A 33 -5.30 -19.63 5.19
C ASN A 33 -5.26 -18.11 5.22
N HIS A 34 -6.20 -17.47 4.53
CA HIS A 34 -6.22 -16.02 4.41
C HIS A 34 -6.98 -15.33 5.57
N VAL A 35 -6.51 -14.16 5.96
CA VAL A 35 -7.07 -13.29 7.00
C VAL A 35 -7.28 -11.91 6.39
N ILE A 36 -8.52 -11.42 6.42
CA ILE A 36 -8.89 -10.15 5.78
C ILE A 36 -9.05 -9.07 6.86
N GLU A 37 -8.22 -8.03 6.83
CA GLU A 37 -8.27 -6.91 7.77
C GLU A 37 -7.85 -5.59 7.10
N ASP A 38 -8.22 -4.46 7.69
CA ASP A 38 -7.76 -3.13 7.24
C ASP A 38 -6.22 -2.98 7.32
N ILE A 39 -5.62 -2.18 6.42
CA ILE A 39 -4.16 -2.04 6.32
C ILE A 39 -3.51 -1.53 7.62
N GLU A 40 -4.12 -0.60 8.35
CA GLU A 40 -3.54 -0.11 9.61
C GLU A 40 -3.66 -1.15 10.71
N LYS A 41 -4.74 -1.95 10.70
CA LYS A 41 -4.83 -3.11 11.60
C LYS A 41 -3.77 -4.16 11.28
N LEU A 42 -3.49 -4.42 10.00
CA LEU A 42 -2.42 -5.33 9.59
C LEU A 42 -1.04 -4.79 9.99
N ASN A 43 -0.79 -3.49 9.80
CA ASN A 43 0.44 -2.83 10.27
C ASN A 43 0.63 -3.02 11.79
N LEU A 44 -0.43 -2.80 12.59
CA LEU A 44 -0.40 -2.98 14.04
C LEU A 44 -0.21 -4.45 14.42
N LYS A 45 -0.92 -5.39 13.77
CA LYS A 45 -0.75 -6.83 13.98
C LYS A 45 0.68 -7.26 13.68
N ALA A 46 1.31 -6.75 12.63
CA ALA A 46 2.68 -7.09 12.26
C ALA A 46 3.73 -6.67 13.31
N THR A 47 3.39 -5.81 14.29
CA THR A 47 4.29 -5.51 15.42
C THR A 47 4.48 -6.71 16.36
N ASN A 48 3.55 -7.67 16.35
CA ASN A 48 3.66 -8.97 16.99
C ASN A 48 3.46 -10.04 15.91
N PRO A 49 4.52 -10.70 15.39
CA PRO A 49 4.44 -11.51 14.17
C PRO A 49 3.56 -12.76 14.34
N GLU A 50 2.23 -12.57 14.27
CA GLU A 50 1.22 -13.61 14.38
C GLU A 50 1.01 -14.27 13.01
N LEU A 51 0.90 -13.48 11.95
CA LEU A 51 0.66 -13.93 10.58
C LEU A 51 1.97 -14.26 9.86
N ASP A 52 2.03 -15.40 9.18
CA ASP A 52 3.24 -15.86 8.50
C ASP A 52 3.60 -14.95 7.32
N VAL A 53 2.59 -14.47 6.62
CA VAL A 53 2.66 -13.47 5.56
C VAL A 53 1.62 -12.40 5.84
N THR A 54 1.94 -11.13 5.63
CA THR A 54 0.96 -10.05 5.73
C THR A 54 1.28 -8.89 4.81
N ALA A 55 0.24 -8.32 4.20
CA ALA A 55 0.30 -7.01 3.57
C ALA A 55 0.56 -5.95 4.65
N VAL A 56 1.49 -5.04 4.38
CA VAL A 56 1.82 -3.91 5.25
C VAL A 56 2.16 -2.70 4.40
N SER A 57 2.02 -1.52 4.99
CA SER A 57 2.61 -0.32 4.43
C SER A 57 4.13 -0.41 4.49
N VAL A 58 4.84 0.06 3.45
CA VAL A 58 6.31 0.16 3.49
C VAL A 58 6.77 0.88 4.74
N HIS A 59 6.16 2.00 5.14
CA HIS A 59 6.51 2.71 6.37
C HIS A 59 6.43 1.84 7.64
N ALA A 60 5.48 0.89 7.70
CA ALA A 60 5.34 -0.02 8.84
C ALA A 60 6.60 -0.85 9.09
N CYS A 61 7.38 -1.19 8.04
CA CYS A 61 8.63 -1.96 8.15
C CYS A 61 9.67 -1.36 9.11
N ALA A 62 9.59 -0.06 9.39
CA ALA A 62 10.45 0.58 10.39
C ALA A 62 10.14 0.14 11.84
N TYR A 63 8.98 -0.50 12.08
CA TYR A 63 8.48 -0.82 13.43
C TYR A 63 8.14 -2.31 13.62
N ILE A 64 8.32 -3.14 12.60
CA ILE A 64 7.93 -4.57 12.61
C ILE A 64 9.15 -5.49 12.44
N PRO A 65 10.05 -5.56 13.44
CA PRO A 65 11.21 -6.45 13.34
C PRO A 65 10.75 -7.92 13.23
N GLY A 66 11.48 -8.74 12.48
CA GLY A 66 11.17 -10.17 12.29
C GLY A 66 10.42 -10.50 11.00
N TYR A 67 10.28 -9.54 10.10
CA TYR A 67 9.70 -9.71 8.77
C TYR A 67 10.71 -9.41 7.66
N THR A 68 10.60 -10.17 6.57
CA THR A 68 11.35 -9.99 5.32
C THR A 68 10.39 -9.62 4.21
N ILE A 69 10.69 -8.54 3.49
CA ILE A 69 9.89 -8.06 2.37
C ILE A 69 9.99 -9.04 1.20
N LEU A 70 8.84 -9.48 0.70
CA LEU A 70 8.72 -10.24 -0.54
C LEU A 70 8.98 -9.34 -1.75
N ARG A 71 9.56 -9.87 -2.83
CA ARG A 71 9.81 -9.07 -4.03
C ARG A 71 8.55 -8.90 -4.88
N SER A 72 7.57 -9.79 -4.74
CA SER A 72 6.26 -9.72 -5.39
C SER A 72 5.17 -9.20 -4.43
N GLY A 73 4.05 -8.79 -5.02
CA GLY A 73 2.87 -8.32 -4.29
C GLY A 73 3.02 -6.93 -3.69
N GLY A 74 3.90 -6.09 -4.25
CA GLY A 74 4.02 -4.69 -3.84
C GLY A 74 3.14 -3.75 -4.66
N SER A 75 2.43 -2.85 -3.99
CA SER A 75 1.69 -1.75 -4.62
C SER A 75 2.62 -0.54 -4.75
N PHE A 76 3.07 -0.30 -5.97
CA PHE A 76 3.97 0.81 -6.31
C PHE A 76 3.32 1.78 -7.29
N GLY A 77 3.32 3.07 -6.94
CA GLY A 77 2.81 4.12 -7.82
C GLY A 77 3.81 4.53 -8.89
N ILE A 78 3.37 4.73 -10.14
CA ILE A 78 4.25 5.16 -11.25
C ILE A 78 3.83 6.56 -11.68
N ASN A 79 4.45 7.59 -11.09
CA ASN A 79 4.04 9.00 -11.24
C ASN A 79 2.59 9.26 -10.78
N TYR A 80 2.10 8.44 -9.84
CA TYR A 80 0.84 8.63 -9.12
C TYR A 80 0.98 8.03 -7.72
N GLY A 81 0.10 8.43 -6.80
CA GLY A 81 0.12 7.93 -5.43
C GLY A 81 -0.95 8.62 -4.58
N PRO A 82 -0.80 8.58 -3.25
CA PRO A 82 -1.70 9.28 -2.34
C PRO A 82 -1.83 10.77 -2.68
N ILE A 83 -3.01 11.32 -2.45
CA ILE A 83 -3.30 12.73 -2.72
C ILE A 83 -3.80 13.42 -1.46
N VAL A 84 -3.57 14.73 -1.37
CA VAL A 84 -4.15 15.56 -0.31
C VAL A 84 -5.31 16.34 -0.90
N THR A 85 -6.50 16.23 -0.30
CA THR A 85 -7.73 16.86 -0.80
C THR A 85 -8.33 17.81 0.23
N ALA A 86 -9.01 18.86 -0.25
CA ALA A 86 -9.77 19.81 0.58
C ALA A 86 -10.96 20.39 -0.22
N LYS A 87 -11.87 21.12 0.43
CA LYS A 87 -13.00 21.80 -0.24
C LYS A 87 -12.61 22.96 -1.16
N LYS A 88 -11.44 23.54 -0.95
CA LYS A 88 -10.95 24.72 -1.67
C LYS A 88 -9.44 24.63 -1.85
N GLN A 89 -8.91 25.34 -2.83
CA GLN A 89 -7.47 25.40 -3.05
C GLN A 89 -6.77 25.97 -1.81
N MET A 90 -5.62 25.39 -1.47
CA MET A 90 -4.77 25.81 -0.36
C MET A 90 -3.31 25.76 -0.78
N THR A 91 -2.52 26.64 -0.19
CA THR A 91 -1.05 26.60 -0.24
C THR A 91 -0.51 25.62 0.80
N ILE A 92 0.75 25.17 0.63
CA ILE A 92 1.42 24.32 1.62
C ILE A 92 1.47 25.00 3.01
N GLU A 93 1.67 26.32 3.06
CA GLU A 93 1.72 27.09 4.31
C GLU A 93 0.36 27.18 5.01
N GLU A 94 -0.75 27.11 4.27
CA GLU A 94 -2.08 27.00 4.84
C GLU A 94 -2.36 25.58 5.32
N LEU A 95 -2.00 24.56 4.52
CA LEU A 95 -2.15 23.15 4.91
C LEU A 95 -1.48 22.82 6.24
N LYS A 96 -0.27 23.36 6.49
CA LYS A 96 0.47 23.15 7.74
C LYS A 96 -0.22 23.73 8.98
N LYS A 97 -1.19 24.63 8.81
CA LYS A 97 -1.97 25.22 9.90
C LYS A 97 -3.27 24.47 10.14
N CYS A 98 -3.62 23.53 9.27
CA CYS A 98 -4.80 22.69 9.38
C CYS A 98 -4.48 21.40 10.11
N LYS A 99 -5.52 20.78 10.65
CA LYS A 99 -5.48 19.40 11.13
C LYS A 99 -5.81 18.48 9.95
N ILE A 100 -4.84 17.68 9.51
CA ILE A 100 -4.98 16.79 8.34
C ILE A 100 -5.52 15.43 8.79
N ALA A 101 -6.62 14.96 8.22
CA ALA A 101 -7.07 13.59 8.43
C ALA A 101 -6.15 12.60 7.72
N ILE A 102 -5.69 11.59 8.43
CA ILE A 102 -4.77 10.56 7.91
C ILE A 102 -5.38 9.16 8.10
N PRO A 103 -5.10 8.22 7.17
CA PRO A 103 -5.65 6.87 7.21
C PRO A 103 -4.98 5.96 8.24
N GLY A 104 -3.84 6.37 8.78
CA GLY A 104 -3.07 5.60 9.76
C GLY A 104 -1.66 6.14 9.90
N LYS A 105 -1.05 6.00 11.08
CA LYS A 105 0.29 6.51 11.40
C LYS A 105 1.39 5.65 10.79
N MET A 106 1.13 4.36 10.58
CA MET A 106 2.10 3.45 9.97
C MET A 106 1.96 3.37 8.45
N THR A 107 1.03 4.14 7.86
CA THR A 107 0.85 4.18 6.40
C THR A 107 2.02 4.86 5.69
N SER A 108 2.36 4.37 4.50
CA SER A 108 3.39 5.00 3.65
C SER A 108 2.94 6.37 3.16
N ALA A 109 1.64 6.57 2.94
CA ALA A 109 1.06 7.85 2.59
C ALA A 109 1.38 8.92 3.64
N PHE A 110 1.28 8.58 4.94
CA PHE A 110 1.61 9.48 6.02
C PHE A 110 3.10 9.86 6.03
N LEU A 111 4.00 8.87 5.94
CA LEU A 111 5.44 9.13 5.90
C LEU A 111 5.83 9.97 4.68
N LEU A 112 5.33 9.63 3.50
CA LEU A 112 5.61 10.37 2.28
C LEU A 112 5.12 11.82 2.37
N LEU A 113 3.93 12.07 2.95
CA LEU A 113 3.45 13.42 3.17
C LEU A 113 4.35 14.17 4.17
N GLN A 114 4.80 13.53 5.25
CA GLN A 114 5.75 14.12 6.19
C GLN A 114 7.11 14.43 5.53
N LEU A 115 7.57 13.59 4.61
CA LEU A 115 8.78 13.87 3.83
C LEU A 115 8.60 15.08 2.90
N MET A 116 7.42 15.22 2.29
CA MET A 116 7.05 16.27 1.36
C MET A 116 6.90 17.64 2.04
N ILE A 117 6.12 17.73 3.12
CA ILE A 117 5.77 19.02 3.75
C ILE A 117 6.36 19.22 5.15
N GLY A 118 7.02 18.20 5.74
CA GLY A 118 7.47 18.23 7.13
C GLY A 118 6.40 17.70 8.10
N LYS A 119 6.67 17.74 9.41
CA LYS A 119 5.68 17.35 10.43
C LYS A 119 4.51 18.34 10.44
N PHE A 120 3.30 17.83 10.61
CA PHE A 120 2.04 18.59 10.61
C PHE A 120 1.09 18.03 11.68
N ASP A 121 0.07 18.80 12.03
CA ASP A 121 -0.99 18.36 12.95
C ASP A 121 -1.99 17.45 12.22
N TYR A 122 -2.36 16.33 12.85
CA TYR A 122 -3.20 15.33 12.21
C TYR A 122 -4.28 14.74 13.13
N VAL A 123 -5.26 14.10 12.51
CA VAL A 123 -6.25 13.24 13.16
C VAL A 123 -6.32 11.92 12.40
N GLU A 124 -6.24 10.82 13.13
CA GLU A 124 -6.33 9.47 12.56
C GLU A 124 -7.80 9.06 12.46
N MET A 125 -8.21 8.54 11.30
CA MET A 125 -9.54 7.97 11.07
C MET A 125 -9.47 6.93 9.94
N ASN A 126 -10.51 6.09 9.78
CA ASN A 126 -10.51 5.12 8.69
C ASN A 126 -10.45 5.84 7.35
N PHE A 127 -9.69 5.28 6.39
CA PHE A 127 -9.50 5.91 5.09
C PHE A 127 -10.83 6.17 4.35
N SER A 128 -11.85 5.32 4.56
CA SER A 128 -13.18 5.44 3.98
C SER A 128 -13.97 6.63 4.54
N ASP A 129 -13.64 7.08 5.74
CA ASP A 129 -14.35 8.15 6.44
C ASP A 129 -13.78 9.54 6.09
N ILE A 130 -12.49 9.59 5.71
CA ILE A 130 -11.76 10.82 5.38
C ILE A 130 -12.52 11.71 4.39
N PRO A 131 -13.04 11.21 3.25
CA PRO A 131 -13.61 12.10 2.26
C PRO A 131 -14.91 12.75 2.73
N LYS A 132 -15.74 11.99 3.46
CA LYS A 132 -16.95 12.49 4.10
C LYS A 132 -16.64 13.46 5.26
N ALA A 133 -15.57 13.22 6.01
CA ALA A 133 -15.12 14.12 7.06
C ALA A 133 -14.68 15.48 6.46
N VAL A 134 -13.99 15.46 5.31
CA VAL A 134 -13.67 16.67 4.54
C VAL A 134 -14.94 17.33 4.01
N GLU A 135 -15.84 16.56 3.37
CA GLU A 135 -17.09 17.06 2.79
C GLU A 135 -18.02 17.70 3.83
N SER A 136 -18.12 17.12 5.03
CA SER A 136 -18.94 17.66 6.13
C SER A 136 -18.29 18.86 6.82
N GLY A 137 -16.97 19.05 6.66
CA GLY A 137 -16.20 20.07 7.38
C GLY A 137 -15.84 19.67 8.81
N GLU A 138 -15.92 18.38 9.15
CA GLU A 138 -15.35 17.84 10.39
C GLU A 138 -13.81 18.02 10.40
N VAL A 139 -13.19 17.89 9.22
CA VAL A 139 -11.78 18.20 8.97
C VAL A 139 -11.64 19.08 7.73
N ASP A 140 -10.60 19.92 7.69
CA ASP A 140 -10.35 20.81 6.55
C ASP A 140 -9.68 20.11 5.37
N VAL A 141 -8.88 19.08 5.67
CA VAL A 141 -7.93 18.45 4.75
C VAL A 141 -7.89 16.95 5.01
N GLY A 142 -7.89 16.15 3.94
CA GLY A 142 -7.75 14.70 4.00
C GLY A 142 -6.58 14.19 3.18
N LEU A 143 -5.80 13.26 3.73
CA LEU A 143 -4.85 12.43 3.00
C LEU A 143 -5.58 11.19 2.49
N VAL A 144 -5.78 11.12 1.17
CA VAL A 144 -6.60 10.12 0.50
C VAL A 144 -5.72 9.04 -0.14
N ILE A 145 -6.11 7.79 0.08
CA ILE A 145 -5.52 6.56 -0.46
C ILE A 145 -6.59 5.70 -1.13
N HIS A 146 -6.21 4.54 -1.66
CA HIS A 146 -7.07 3.60 -2.39
C HIS A 146 -7.84 4.27 -3.56
N GLU A 147 -8.96 3.70 -3.98
CA GLU A 147 -9.71 4.10 -5.17
C GLU A 147 -10.34 5.50 -5.06
N THR A 148 -10.49 6.03 -3.85
CA THR A 148 -10.98 7.39 -3.60
C THR A 148 -10.11 8.47 -4.27
N GLN A 149 -8.81 8.20 -4.48
CA GLN A 149 -7.92 9.11 -5.23
C GLN A 149 -8.40 9.36 -6.67
N LEU A 150 -9.29 8.50 -7.20
CA LEU A 150 -9.87 8.61 -8.53
C LEU A 150 -11.30 9.21 -8.53
N SER A 151 -11.95 9.32 -7.37
CA SER A 151 -13.34 9.83 -7.25
C SER A 151 -13.49 11.13 -6.47
N TYR A 152 -12.42 11.71 -5.92
CA TYR A 152 -12.48 12.89 -5.04
C TYR A 152 -13.22 14.10 -5.63
N GLU A 153 -13.20 14.29 -6.96
CA GLU A 153 -13.92 15.39 -7.63
C GLU A 153 -15.45 15.23 -7.52
N GLN A 154 -15.94 13.99 -7.52
CA GLN A 154 -17.37 13.66 -7.36
C GLN A 154 -17.86 13.95 -5.94
N GLU A 155 -16.94 14.03 -4.98
CA GLU A 155 -17.18 14.31 -3.57
C GLU A 155 -17.02 15.81 -3.26
N GLY A 156 -16.94 16.66 -4.30
CA GLY A 156 -16.85 18.12 -4.16
C GLY A 156 -15.50 18.62 -3.65
N ASN A 157 -14.48 17.76 -3.64
CA ASN A 157 -13.14 18.09 -3.18
C ASN A 157 -12.22 18.46 -4.35
N VAL A 158 -11.18 19.22 -4.05
CA VAL A 158 -10.07 19.54 -4.98
C VAL A 158 -8.78 18.91 -4.50
N LYS A 159 -7.93 18.49 -5.45
CA LYS A 159 -6.59 17.97 -5.16
C LYS A 159 -5.62 19.12 -4.88
N ILE A 160 -5.05 19.13 -3.68
CA ILE A 160 -4.11 20.16 -3.22
C ILE A 160 -2.67 19.73 -3.50
N LEU A 161 -2.32 18.50 -3.13
CA LEU A 161 -1.00 17.91 -3.33
C LEU A 161 -1.13 16.52 -3.94
N ASP A 162 -0.16 16.18 -4.78
CA ASP A 162 0.03 14.84 -5.32
C ASP A 162 1.37 14.30 -4.84
N VAL A 163 1.32 13.32 -3.94
CA VAL A 163 2.53 12.74 -3.33
C VAL A 163 3.30 11.93 -4.38
N GLY A 164 2.60 11.33 -5.35
CA GLY A 164 3.22 10.54 -6.40
C GLY A 164 4.03 11.39 -7.35
N GLU A 165 3.46 12.51 -7.83
CA GLU A 165 4.21 13.46 -8.67
C GLU A 165 5.40 14.08 -7.93
N TRP A 166 5.24 14.38 -6.63
CA TRP A 166 6.35 14.91 -5.83
C TRP A 166 7.48 13.88 -5.70
N TRP A 167 7.14 12.62 -5.43
CA TRP A 167 8.12 11.55 -5.30
C TRP A 167 8.86 11.31 -6.62
N ASP A 168 8.14 11.24 -7.74
CA ASP A 168 8.71 11.08 -9.08
C ASP A 168 9.75 12.17 -9.38
N LYS A 169 9.38 13.44 -9.18
CA LYS A 169 10.26 14.60 -9.36
C LYS A 169 11.46 14.57 -8.40
N THR A 170 11.25 14.16 -7.15
CA THR A 170 12.29 14.17 -6.10
C THR A 170 13.33 13.06 -6.30
N THR A 171 12.90 11.91 -6.80
CA THR A 171 13.73 10.71 -6.94
C THR A 171 14.17 10.45 -8.38
N ASN A 172 13.77 11.32 -9.30
CA ASN A 172 14.10 11.25 -10.71
C ASN A 172 13.51 9.99 -11.39
N GLY A 173 12.27 9.65 -11.01
CA GLY A 173 11.47 8.59 -11.64
C GLY A 173 11.43 7.26 -10.89
N LEU A 174 11.78 7.20 -9.60
CA LEU A 174 11.59 5.95 -8.84
C LEU A 174 10.09 5.70 -8.60
N PRO A 175 9.64 4.43 -8.63
CA PRO A 175 8.28 4.08 -8.26
C PRO A 175 7.98 4.50 -6.81
N VAL A 176 6.76 4.91 -6.51
CA VAL A 176 6.31 5.33 -5.17
C VAL A 176 6.05 4.08 -4.32
N PRO A 177 6.83 3.82 -3.26
CA PRO A 177 6.67 2.63 -2.43
C PRO A 177 5.48 2.81 -1.45
N LEU A 178 4.39 2.07 -1.63
CA LEU A 178 3.17 2.23 -0.82
C LEU A 178 2.91 1.01 0.07
N GLY A 179 2.43 -0.08 -0.50
CA GLY A 179 2.15 -1.34 0.18
C GLY A 179 3.09 -2.43 -0.31
N ILE A 180 3.47 -3.35 0.58
CA ILE A 180 4.27 -4.53 0.25
C ILE A 180 3.75 -5.73 1.03
N ASN A 181 4.15 -6.92 0.61
CA ASN A 181 3.96 -8.14 1.40
C ASN A 181 5.24 -8.49 2.15
N VAL A 182 5.10 -8.87 3.41
CA VAL A 182 6.20 -9.40 4.22
C VAL A 182 5.93 -10.83 4.63
N MET A 183 7.00 -11.61 4.82
CA MET A 183 6.95 -12.96 5.40
C MET A 183 7.86 -13.06 6.61
N LYS A 184 7.46 -13.81 7.64
CA LYS A 184 8.25 -14.00 8.87
C LYS A 184 9.66 -14.46 8.53
N THR A 185 10.66 -13.73 9.01
CA THR A 185 12.08 -14.00 8.73
C THR A 185 12.51 -15.37 9.27
N GLU A 186 11.91 -15.85 10.36
CA GLU A 186 12.24 -17.14 10.97
C GLU A 186 11.91 -18.36 10.10
N LEU A 187 11.03 -18.21 9.10
CA LEU A 187 10.71 -19.29 8.14
C LEU A 187 11.87 -19.60 7.18
N GLY A 188 12.90 -18.75 7.17
CA GLY A 188 14.13 -18.96 6.43
C GLY A 188 14.04 -18.52 4.97
N MET A 189 15.16 -18.01 4.44
CA MET A 189 15.21 -17.39 3.11
C MET A 189 14.77 -18.34 1.98
N GLU A 190 15.04 -19.65 2.10
CA GLU A 190 14.58 -20.63 1.11
C GLU A 190 13.05 -20.67 1.01
N THR A 191 12.36 -20.77 2.15
CA THR A 191 10.89 -20.77 2.22
C THR A 191 10.33 -19.45 1.73
N ILE A 192 10.95 -18.33 2.11
CA ILE A 192 10.54 -16.98 1.71
C ILE A 192 10.60 -16.82 0.19
N VAL A 193 11.70 -17.22 -0.45
CA VAL A 193 11.85 -17.15 -1.92
C VAL A 193 10.85 -18.07 -2.63
N LYS A 194 10.57 -19.26 -2.07
CA LYS A 194 9.55 -20.16 -2.62
C LYS A 194 8.15 -19.57 -2.54
N PHE A 195 7.80 -18.97 -1.41
CA PHE A 195 6.51 -18.31 -1.24
C PHE A 195 6.40 -17.07 -2.14
N ASP A 196 7.46 -16.28 -2.26
CA ASP A 196 7.52 -15.12 -3.16
C ASP A 196 7.24 -15.52 -4.61
N LYS A 197 7.84 -16.61 -5.10
CA LYS A 197 7.54 -17.16 -6.44
C LYS A 197 6.10 -17.63 -6.57
N TYR A 198 5.52 -18.17 -5.50
CA TYR A 198 4.13 -18.59 -5.49
C TYR A 198 3.17 -17.40 -5.57
N LEU A 199 3.43 -16.33 -4.81
CA LEU A 199 2.70 -15.07 -4.90
C LEU A 199 2.85 -14.42 -6.27
N GLN A 200 4.07 -14.35 -6.80
CA GLN A 200 4.34 -13.89 -8.17
C GLN A 200 3.50 -14.64 -9.20
N SER A 201 3.43 -15.97 -9.10
CA SER A 201 2.61 -16.81 -10.01
C SER A 201 1.11 -16.51 -9.90
N SER A 202 0.60 -16.18 -8.71
CA SER A 202 -0.79 -15.75 -8.51
C SER A 202 -1.08 -14.43 -9.21
N ILE A 203 -0.16 -13.46 -9.09
CA ILE A 203 -0.29 -12.13 -9.71
C ILE A 203 -0.24 -12.24 -11.24
N GLU A 204 0.72 -12.99 -11.78
CA GLU A 204 0.84 -13.25 -13.21
C GLU A 204 -0.40 -13.97 -13.76
N PHE A 205 -0.95 -14.92 -13.00
CA PHE A 205 -2.20 -15.58 -13.36
C PHE A 205 -3.37 -14.59 -13.39
N GLY A 206 -3.50 -13.70 -12.40
CA GLY A 206 -4.51 -12.65 -12.39
C GLY A 206 -4.40 -11.73 -13.61
N ILE A 207 -3.20 -11.29 -13.96
CA ILE A 207 -2.95 -10.44 -15.14
C ILE A 207 -3.34 -11.18 -16.44
N ASN A 208 -2.99 -12.46 -16.57
CA ASN A 208 -3.30 -13.26 -17.77
C ASN A 208 -4.78 -13.65 -17.87
N ASN A 209 -5.52 -13.60 -16.77
CA ASN A 209 -6.96 -13.90 -16.68
C ASN A 209 -7.73 -12.70 -16.11
N PHE A 210 -7.43 -11.53 -16.66
CA PHE A 210 -7.78 -10.23 -16.08
C PHE A 210 -9.26 -10.08 -15.75
N ASP A 211 -10.17 -10.46 -16.66
CA ASP A 211 -11.60 -10.29 -16.45
C ASP A 211 -12.15 -11.13 -15.29
N ASP A 212 -11.66 -12.36 -15.13
CA ASP A 212 -12.07 -13.24 -14.04
C ASP A 212 -11.48 -12.78 -12.70
N ALA A 213 -10.21 -12.34 -12.72
CA ALA A 213 -9.54 -11.79 -11.55
C ALA A 213 -10.18 -10.46 -11.10
N LEU A 214 -10.58 -9.62 -12.06
CA LEU A 214 -11.33 -8.40 -11.81
C LEU A 214 -12.72 -8.72 -11.24
N GLU A 215 -13.43 -9.72 -11.78
CA GLU A 215 -14.72 -10.15 -11.24
C GLU A 215 -14.62 -10.59 -9.77
N TYR A 216 -13.57 -11.32 -9.42
CA TYR A 216 -13.27 -11.66 -8.03
C TYR A 216 -12.97 -10.40 -7.19
N ALA A 217 -12.14 -9.50 -7.70
CA ALA A 217 -11.80 -8.25 -7.02
C ALA A 217 -13.01 -7.31 -6.82
N MET A 218 -14.04 -7.39 -7.67
CA MET A 218 -15.28 -6.59 -7.54
C MET A 218 -16.03 -6.88 -6.24
N GLN A 219 -15.83 -8.04 -5.62
CA GLN A 219 -16.39 -8.35 -4.29
C GLN A 219 -15.87 -7.40 -3.20
N TYR A 220 -14.74 -6.75 -3.46
CA TYR A 220 -14.05 -5.79 -2.58
C TYR A 220 -14.12 -4.34 -3.10
N SER A 221 -15.02 -4.07 -4.06
CA SER A 221 -15.15 -2.76 -4.73
C SER A 221 -15.73 -1.64 -3.87
N ARG A 222 -16.25 -1.95 -2.67
CA ARG A 222 -16.98 -0.99 -1.81
C ARG A 222 -18.13 -0.26 -2.53
N GLY A 223 -18.76 -0.94 -3.49
CA GLY A 223 -19.87 -0.40 -4.28
C GLY A 223 -19.45 0.56 -5.39
N LYS A 224 -18.15 0.66 -5.70
CA LYS A 224 -17.65 1.46 -6.82
C LYS A 224 -17.86 0.73 -8.16
N GLU A 225 -18.05 1.52 -9.21
CA GLU A 225 -18.28 1.02 -10.57
C GLU A 225 -17.10 0.22 -11.11
N ARG A 226 -17.38 -0.82 -11.91
CA ARG A 226 -16.36 -1.73 -12.46
C ARG A 226 -15.23 -1.00 -13.18
N GLY A 227 -15.55 0.01 -13.98
CA GLY A 227 -14.55 0.77 -14.73
C GLY A 227 -13.58 1.56 -13.84
N LEU A 228 -14.03 2.01 -12.66
CA LEU A 228 -13.17 2.69 -11.68
C LEU A 228 -12.24 1.69 -10.99
N ILE A 229 -12.77 0.52 -10.60
CA ILE A 229 -11.98 -0.57 -10.02
C ILE A 229 -10.97 -1.12 -11.01
N GLU A 230 -11.35 -1.33 -12.26
CA GLU A 230 -10.44 -1.74 -13.33
C GLU A 230 -9.26 -0.78 -13.47
N LYS A 231 -9.54 0.53 -13.48
CA LYS A 231 -8.50 1.57 -13.53
C LYS A 231 -7.60 1.50 -12.31
N PHE A 232 -8.17 1.37 -11.11
CA PHE A 232 -7.43 1.29 -9.86
C PHE A 232 -6.54 0.04 -9.79
N VAL A 233 -7.06 -1.14 -10.15
CA VAL A 233 -6.30 -2.39 -10.23
C VAL A 233 -5.15 -2.26 -11.23
N LYS A 234 -5.37 -1.69 -12.42
CA LYS A 234 -4.29 -1.47 -13.41
C LYS A 234 -3.22 -0.50 -12.94
N MET A 235 -3.54 0.41 -12.02
CA MET A 235 -2.55 1.25 -11.37
C MET A 235 -1.72 0.41 -10.41
N TYR A 236 -2.33 -0.28 -9.45
CA TYR A 236 -1.57 -0.89 -8.34
C TYR A 236 -1.17 -2.35 -8.52
N VAL A 237 -1.68 -3.03 -9.56
CA VAL A 237 -1.25 -4.36 -10.01
C VAL A 237 -0.60 -4.25 -11.39
N ASN A 238 0.72 -4.06 -11.38
CA ASN A 238 1.54 -3.84 -12.57
C ASN A 238 2.83 -4.69 -12.54
N GLN A 239 3.78 -4.43 -13.45
CA GLN A 239 5.02 -5.21 -13.52
C GLN A 239 5.89 -5.09 -12.26
N VAL A 240 5.84 -3.95 -11.56
CA VAL A 240 6.53 -3.77 -10.28
C VAL A 240 5.86 -4.58 -9.16
N THR A 241 4.55 -4.85 -9.29
CA THR A 241 3.81 -5.75 -8.40
C THR A 241 4.19 -7.21 -8.63
N VAL A 242 4.35 -7.64 -9.88
CA VAL A 242 4.83 -8.98 -10.22
C VAL A 242 6.21 -9.21 -9.59
N ASN A 243 7.12 -8.26 -9.78
CA ASN A 243 8.40 -8.23 -9.09
C ASN A 243 8.91 -6.78 -9.03
N MET A 244 9.24 -6.31 -7.83
CA MET A 244 9.64 -4.91 -7.63
C MET A 244 10.92 -4.53 -8.37
N GLY A 245 11.73 -5.52 -8.75
CA GLY A 245 12.99 -5.33 -9.46
C GLY A 245 13.98 -4.44 -8.68
N ASP A 246 14.96 -3.91 -9.39
CA ASP A 246 15.92 -2.96 -8.82
C ASP A 246 15.28 -1.59 -8.52
N PRO A 247 14.40 -1.02 -9.39
CA PRO A 247 13.79 0.28 -9.12
C PRO A 247 12.91 0.30 -7.86
N GLY A 248 12.11 -0.75 -7.62
CA GLY A 248 11.26 -0.84 -6.44
C GLY A 248 12.07 -1.03 -5.15
N GLU A 249 13.12 -1.86 -5.18
CA GLU A 249 14.04 -1.98 -4.05
C GLU A 249 14.76 -0.64 -3.76
N GLN A 250 15.24 0.05 -4.79
CA GLN A 250 15.86 1.36 -4.65
C GLN A 250 14.87 2.39 -4.09
N ALA A 251 13.61 2.37 -4.50
CA ALA A 251 12.57 3.26 -3.99
C ALA A 251 12.34 3.08 -2.49
N ILE A 252 12.22 1.84 -2.03
CA ILE A 252 12.06 1.54 -0.60
C ILE A 252 13.28 2.01 0.20
N ARG A 253 14.49 1.70 -0.27
CA ARG A 253 15.72 2.13 0.39
C ARG A 253 15.82 3.65 0.46
N LYS A 254 15.49 4.34 -0.63
CA LYS A 254 15.51 5.81 -0.69
C LYS A 254 14.49 6.44 0.24
N LEU A 255 13.29 5.86 0.35
CA LEU A 255 12.25 6.32 1.27
C LEU A 255 12.79 6.33 2.71
N PHE A 256 13.41 5.24 3.13
CA PHE A 256 13.92 5.10 4.48
C PHE A 256 15.19 5.90 4.74
N GLU A 257 16.08 6.05 3.75
CA GLU A 257 17.20 6.98 3.83
C GLU A 257 16.71 8.40 4.16
N MET A 258 15.77 8.92 3.37
CA MET A 258 15.18 10.25 3.59
C MET A 258 14.45 10.36 4.93
N ALA A 259 13.75 9.29 5.35
CA ALA A 259 13.03 9.26 6.61
C ALA A 259 13.97 9.28 7.83
N LYS A 260 15.06 8.52 7.78
CA LYS A 260 16.10 8.49 8.82
C LYS A 260 16.80 9.84 8.94
N GLU A 261 17.18 10.46 7.82
CA GLU A 261 17.80 11.80 7.80
C GLU A 261 16.93 12.87 8.47
N LYS A 262 15.60 12.76 8.35
CA LYS A 262 14.63 13.69 8.96
C LYS A 262 14.15 13.27 10.35
N GLY A 263 14.63 12.14 10.89
CA GLY A 263 14.18 11.62 12.19
C GLY A 263 12.67 11.33 12.23
N LEU A 264 12.14 10.78 11.13
CA LEU A 264 10.72 10.38 11.00
C LEU A 264 10.47 8.91 11.34
N VAL A 265 11.52 8.09 11.34
CA VAL A 265 11.49 6.67 11.70
C VAL A 265 12.59 6.36 12.71
N PRO A 266 12.45 5.29 13.52
CA PRO A 266 13.54 4.81 14.37
C PRO A 266 14.70 4.28 13.52
N ASP A 267 15.81 3.94 14.17
CA ASP A 267 16.85 3.15 13.52
C ASP A 267 16.44 1.67 13.44
N PHE A 268 16.61 1.09 12.26
CA PHE A 268 16.23 -0.29 11.94
C PHE A 268 16.95 -0.75 10.67
N GLU A 269 17.02 -2.06 10.46
CA GLU A 269 17.56 -2.66 9.24
C GLU A 269 16.43 -3.26 8.40
N ILE A 270 16.46 -2.99 7.11
CA ILE A 270 15.47 -3.53 6.18
C ILE A 270 15.92 -4.90 5.67
N SER A 271 15.02 -5.88 5.76
CA SER A 271 15.22 -7.22 5.19
C SER A 271 14.38 -7.37 3.93
N ILE A 272 15.02 -7.72 2.82
CA ILE A 272 14.38 -7.95 1.51
C ILE A 272 14.78 -9.35 1.04
N ALA A 273 13.82 -10.10 0.50
CA ALA A 273 14.06 -11.43 -0.07
C ALA A 273 15.10 -11.37 -1.20
N THR A 274 15.94 -12.39 -1.26
CA THR A 274 16.98 -12.50 -2.29
C THR A 274 16.37 -12.67 -3.68
N LYS A 275 17.08 -12.15 -4.69
CA LYS A 275 16.72 -12.28 -6.11
C LYS A 275 16.75 -13.74 -6.58
#